data_AF-A0A7X8MCS1-F1
#
_entry.id   AF-A0A7X8MCS1-F1
#
_cell.length_a   1.000
_cell.length_b   1.000
_cell.length_c   1.000
_cell.angle_alpha   90.00
_cell.angle_beta   90.00
_cell.angle_gamma   90.00
#
_symmetry.space_group_name_H-M   'P 1'
#
loop_
_entity.id
_entity.type
_entity.pdbx_description
1 polymer ?
#
loop_
_entity_poly.entity_id
_entity_poly.type
_entity_poly.pdbx_seq_one_letter_code
_entity_poly.pdbx_strand_id
1 'polypeptide(L)'
;GRTLDKIITIGPAIMMKMVAETSRPYHIPTLASLNSIMVDGTGMCGGCRVTVGGQVKFVCVDGPEFDAHQVEWSEMMLRLNTFKEYECRLSVNGKEGRK
;
A
#
# COMPACT_ATOMS: atom_id res chain seq x y z
N GLY A 1 -0.66 -32.64 6.94
CA GLY A 1 -1.20 -31.26 7.05
C GLY A 1 -1.20 -30.62 5.68
N ARG A 2 -2.11 -29.68 5.41
CA ARG A 2 -2.12 -28.95 4.13
C ARG A 2 -0.93 -27.98 4.07
N THR A 3 -0.22 -27.96 2.95
CA THR A 3 0.82 -26.97 2.65
C THR A 3 0.14 -25.70 2.11
N LEU A 4 0.71 -24.53 2.44
CA LEU A 4 0.25 -23.24 1.91
C LEU A 4 1.28 -22.76 0.89
N ASP A 5 0.87 -22.61 -0.36
CA ASP A 5 1.79 -22.28 -1.45
C ASP A 5 1.97 -20.76 -1.63
N LYS A 6 0.98 -19.96 -1.24
CA LYS A 6 0.97 -18.50 -1.42
C LYS A 6 -0.02 -17.80 -0.48
N ILE A 7 0.31 -16.58 -0.07
CA ILE A 7 -0.59 -15.65 0.63
C ILE A 7 -0.77 -14.41 -0.24
N ILE A 8 -2.00 -13.91 -0.34
CA ILE A 8 -2.31 -12.64 -1.01
C ILE A 8 -3.07 -11.77 0.00
N THR A 9 -2.60 -10.55 0.23
CA THR A 9 -3.19 -9.61 1.18
C THR A 9 -3.62 -8.31 0.51
N ILE A 10 -4.81 -7.84 0.86
CA ILE A 10 -5.43 -6.63 0.32
C ILE A 10 -6.19 -5.97 1.47
N GLY A 11 -5.86 -4.74 1.82
CA GLY A 11 -6.54 -4.02 2.89
C GLY A 11 -5.77 -2.79 3.36
N PRO A 12 -6.00 -2.33 4.60
CA PRO A 12 -5.22 -1.23 5.17
C PRO A 12 -3.72 -1.55 5.18
N ALA A 13 -2.87 -0.56 4.91
CA ALA A 13 -1.41 -0.77 4.84
C ALA A 13 -0.83 -1.42 6.10
N ILE A 14 -1.35 -1.05 7.28
CA ILE A 14 -0.94 -1.68 8.55
C ILE A 14 -1.33 -3.17 8.61
N MET A 15 -2.50 -3.55 8.09
CA MET A 15 -2.93 -4.94 8.06
C MET A 15 -2.02 -5.75 7.13
N MET A 16 -1.74 -5.23 5.93
CA MET A 16 -0.86 -5.90 4.96
C MET A 16 0.56 -6.06 5.50
N LYS A 17 1.11 -5.05 6.18
CA LYS A 17 2.38 -5.14 6.91
C LYS A 17 2.37 -6.29 7.92
N MET A 18 1.33 -6.38 8.75
CA MET A 18 1.28 -7.42 9.79
C MET A 18 1.15 -8.83 9.17
N VAL A 19 0.45 -8.97 8.04
CA VAL A 19 0.41 -10.23 7.28
C VAL A 19 1.79 -10.58 6.71
N ALA A 20 2.53 -9.61 6.18
CA ALA A 20 3.90 -9.81 5.70
C ALA A 20 4.81 -10.33 6.82
N GLU A 21 4.79 -9.69 7.99
CA GLU A 21 5.61 -10.11 9.13
C GLU A 21 5.17 -11.45 9.73
N THR A 22 3.87 -11.72 9.77
CA THR A 22 3.34 -13.00 10.28
C THR A 22 3.71 -14.17 9.38
N SER A 23 3.75 -13.94 8.06
CA SER A 23 4.09 -14.98 7.07
C SER A 23 5.59 -15.22 6.91
N ARG A 24 6.45 -14.23 7.28
CA ARG A 24 7.91 -14.28 7.08
C ARG A 24 8.58 -15.53 7.70
N PRO A 25 8.29 -15.96 8.95
CA PRO A 25 8.91 -17.15 9.54
C PRO A 25 8.56 -18.46 8.83
N TYR A 26 7.40 -18.50 8.16
CA TYR A 26 6.93 -19.67 7.44
C TYR A 26 7.50 -19.77 6.02
N HIS A 27 8.24 -18.76 5.57
CA HIS A 27 8.84 -18.70 4.22
C HIS A 27 7.81 -18.91 3.11
N ILE A 28 6.55 -18.50 3.35
CA ILE A 28 5.47 -18.60 2.36
C ILE A 28 5.55 -17.34 1.49
N PRO A 29 5.53 -17.47 0.14
CA PRO A 29 5.44 -16.33 -0.75
C PRO A 29 4.19 -15.48 -0.46
N THR A 30 4.39 -14.20 -0.12
CA THR A 30 3.30 -13.29 0.26
C THR A 30 3.26 -12.09 -0.68
N LEU A 31 2.16 -11.94 -1.40
CA LEU A 31 1.89 -10.78 -2.25
C LEU A 31 0.98 -9.79 -1.53
N ALA A 32 1.29 -8.50 -1.62
CA ALA A 32 0.44 -7.42 -1.14
C ALA A 32 -0.01 -6.53 -2.29
N SER A 33 -1.30 -6.26 -2.38
CA SER A 33 -1.86 -5.28 -3.31
C SER A 33 -1.80 -3.89 -2.68
N LEU A 34 -0.82 -3.09 -3.08
CA LEU A 34 -0.54 -1.82 -2.44
C LEU A 34 -1.55 -0.74 -2.84
N ASN A 35 -1.96 0.06 -1.86
CA ASN A 35 -2.98 1.10 -1.99
C ASN A 35 -2.40 2.51 -1.85
N SER A 36 -1.23 2.78 -2.46
CA SER A 36 -0.59 4.10 -2.45
C SER A 36 -1.44 5.18 -3.11
N ILE A 37 -1.22 6.45 -2.76
CA ILE A 37 -1.88 7.60 -3.41
C ILE A 37 -1.61 7.59 -4.92
N MET A 38 -2.66 7.75 -5.73
CA MET A 38 -2.58 7.83 -7.19
C MET A 38 -3.15 9.15 -7.71
N VAL A 39 -2.58 9.66 -8.80
CA VAL A 39 -3.09 10.87 -9.49
C VAL A 39 -3.40 10.53 -10.95
N ASP A 40 -2.38 10.20 -11.74
CA ASP A 40 -2.52 9.91 -13.17
C ASP A 40 -2.82 8.44 -13.47
N GLY A 41 -2.26 7.51 -12.68
CA GLY A 41 -2.47 6.07 -12.88
C GLY A 41 -1.82 5.47 -14.13
N THR A 42 -0.94 6.20 -14.83
CA THR A 42 -0.32 5.75 -16.09
C THR A 42 1.22 5.81 -16.08
N GLY A 43 1.80 6.22 -14.95
CA GLY A 43 3.25 6.22 -14.72
C GLY A 43 3.93 7.57 -14.94
N MET A 44 3.16 8.64 -15.14
CA MET A 44 3.70 9.96 -15.47
C MET A 44 4.05 10.81 -14.24
N CYS A 45 3.35 10.65 -13.11
CA CYS A 45 3.50 11.58 -11.97
C CYS A 45 4.38 11.07 -10.82
N GLY A 46 4.57 9.74 -10.67
CA GLY A 46 5.31 9.16 -9.55
C GLY A 46 4.66 9.37 -8.16
N GLY A 47 3.40 9.79 -8.10
CA GLY A 47 2.63 9.94 -6.86
C GLY A 47 2.47 8.61 -6.12
N CYS A 48 2.28 7.54 -6.89
CA CYS A 48 2.13 6.17 -6.40
C CYS A 48 3.45 5.44 -6.15
N ARG A 49 4.58 6.16 -6.07
CA ARG A 49 5.88 5.51 -5.85
C ARG A 49 5.94 4.81 -4.49
N VAL A 50 6.65 3.69 -4.47
CA VAL A 50 6.99 2.88 -3.29
C VAL A 50 8.41 2.34 -3.45
N THR A 51 9.11 2.10 -2.34
CA THR A 51 10.37 1.35 -2.36
C THR A 51 10.10 -0.13 -2.12
N VAL A 52 10.55 -0.98 -3.06
CA VAL A 52 10.46 -2.44 -2.97
C VAL A 52 11.84 -3.02 -3.29
N GLY A 53 12.39 -3.80 -2.36
CA GLY A 53 13.71 -4.41 -2.53
C GLY A 53 14.85 -3.39 -2.75
N GLY A 54 14.73 -2.21 -2.14
CA GLY A 54 15.69 -1.10 -2.29
C GLY A 54 15.59 -0.33 -3.61
N GLN A 55 14.60 -0.62 -4.47
CA GLN A 55 14.36 0.10 -5.71
C GLN A 55 13.04 0.86 -5.65
N VAL A 56 13.02 2.06 -6.23
CA VAL A 56 11.78 2.83 -6.41
C VAL A 56 10.96 2.19 -7.54
N LYS A 57 9.69 1.91 -7.28
CA LYS A 57 8.71 1.33 -8.20
C LYS A 57 7.42 2.15 -8.19
N PHE A 58 6.67 2.12 -9.28
CA PHE A 58 5.39 2.82 -9.42
C PHE A 58 4.24 1.83 -9.34
N VAL A 59 3.38 1.94 -8.32
CA VAL A 59 2.29 0.98 -8.09
C VAL A 59 1.33 0.88 -9.28
N CYS A 60 1.09 1.98 -10.03
CA CYS A 60 0.15 1.96 -11.16
C CYS A 60 0.68 1.26 -12.44
N VAL A 61 1.99 1.07 -12.58
CA VAL A 61 2.60 0.47 -13.78
C VAL A 61 3.37 -0.81 -13.44
N ASP A 62 4.18 -0.78 -12.39
CA ASP A 62 4.98 -1.93 -11.94
C ASP A 62 4.19 -2.88 -11.01
N GLY A 63 3.04 -2.45 -10.51
CA GLY A 63 2.24 -3.15 -9.51
C GLY A 63 0.84 -3.55 -10.01
N PRO A 64 -0.21 -3.48 -9.16
CA PRO A 64 -0.21 -3.03 -7.75
C PRO A 64 0.30 -4.09 -6.77
N GLU A 65 0.55 -5.31 -7.25
CA GLU A 65 0.94 -6.47 -6.46
C GLU A 65 2.46 -6.57 -6.35
N PHE A 66 2.97 -6.52 -5.12
CA PHE A 66 4.40 -6.64 -4.83
C PHE A 66 4.66 -7.71 -3.78
N ASP A 67 5.90 -8.20 -3.73
CA ASP A 67 6.36 -9.06 -2.64
C ASP A 67 6.31 -8.29 -1.31
N ALA A 68 5.38 -8.69 -0.44
CA ALA A 68 5.10 -8.04 0.82
C ALA A 68 6.31 -8.04 1.77
N HIS A 69 7.25 -8.99 1.62
CA HIS A 69 8.47 -9.08 2.42
C HIS A 69 9.56 -8.10 1.98
N GLN A 70 9.41 -7.48 0.80
CA GLN A 70 10.37 -6.52 0.24
C GLN A 70 9.85 -5.08 0.23
N VAL A 71 8.58 -4.85 0.56
CA VAL A 71 7.97 -3.51 0.62
C VAL A 71 8.48 -2.74 1.83
N GLU A 72 8.91 -1.50 1.62
CA GLU A 72 9.23 -0.59 2.72
C GLU A 72 7.95 0.05 3.29
N TRP A 73 7.34 -0.66 4.24
CA TRP A 73 6.04 -0.31 4.81
C TRP A 73 6.02 1.03 5.54
N SER A 74 7.14 1.45 6.16
CA SER A 74 7.20 2.71 6.91
C SER A 74 7.09 3.93 5.99
N GLU A 75 7.83 3.91 4.88
CA GLU A 75 7.76 4.92 3.83
C GLU A 75 6.35 4.99 3.24
N MET A 76 5.79 3.85 2.83
CA MET A 76 4.46 3.78 2.23
C MET A 76 3.38 4.37 3.16
N MET A 77 3.38 4.00 4.44
CA MET A 77 2.41 4.52 5.41
C MET A 77 2.60 6.01 5.69
N LEU A 78 3.84 6.52 5.70
CA LEU A 78 4.10 7.95 5.82
C LEU A 78 3.47 8.70 4.62
N ARG A 79 3.69 8.18 3.40
CA ARG A 79 3.14 8.77 2.17
C ARG A 79 1.62 8.80 2.18
N LEU A 80 0.95 7.74 2.65
CA LEU A 80 -0.52 7.71 2.77
C LEU A 80 -1.11 8.81 3.65
N ASN A 81 -0.35 9.32 4.62
CA ASN A 81 -0.82 10.38 5.52
C ASN A 81 -0.58 11.80 4.98
N THR A 82 0.02 11.95 3.78
CA THR A 82 0.44 13.26 3.24
C THR A 82 -0.70 14.28 3.17
N PHE A 83 -1.92 13.85 2.82
CA PHE A 83 -3.07 14.75 2.64
C PHE A 83 -4.09 14.67 3.78
N LYS A 84 -3.78 13.99 4.89
CA LYS A 84 -4.73 13.70 5.97
C LYS A 84 -5.38 14.95 6.55
N GLU A 85 -4.64 16.05 6.70
CA GLU A 85 -5.19 17.32 7.19
C GLU A 85 -6.22 17.92 6.22
N TYR A 86 -5.89 17.93 4.93
CA TYR A 86 -6.79 18.40 3.88
C TYR A 86 -8.04 17.53 3.79
N GLU A 87 -7.88 16.21 3.83
CA GLU A 87 -8.97 15.23 3.84
C GLU A 87 -9.88 15.41 5.07
N CYS A 88 -9.31 15.61 6.26
CA CYS A 88 -10.07 15.83 7.49
C CYS A 88 -10.88 17.13 7.40
N ARG A 89 -10.26 18.24 6.98
CA ARG A 89 -10.95 19.53 6.80
C ARG A 89 -12.08 19.43 5.78
N LEU A 90 -11.85 18.78 4.64
CA LEU A 90 -12.88 18.56 3.62
C LEU A 90 -13.97 17.60 4.10
N SER A 91 -13.64 16.62 4.94
CA SER A 91 -14.63 15.70 5.52
C SER A 91 -15.56 16.37 6.53
N VAL A 92 -15.11 17.45 7.18
CA VAL A 92 -15.93 18.31 8.03
C VAL A 92 -16.78 19.25 7.17
N ASN A 93 -16.15 20.00 6.26
CA ASN A 93 -16.86 20.97 5.40
C ASN A 93 -17.82 20.30 4.39
N GLY A 94 -17.49 19.10 3.92
CA GLY A 94 -18.30 18.30 3.01
C GLY A 94 -19.54 17.67 3.68
N LYS A 95 -19.62 17.65 5.01
CA LYS A 95 -20.87 17.35 5.74
C LYS A 95 -21.78 18.57 5.82
N GLU A 96 -21.22 19.79 5.84
CA GLU A 96 -21.96 21.05 5.84
C GLU A 96 -22.56 21.36 4.45
N GLY A 97 -21.82 21.09 3.37
CA GLY A 97 -22.23 21.36 1.98
C GLY A 97 -23.07 20.25 1.31
N ARG A 98 -23.52 19.25 2.06
CA ARG A 98 -24.36 18.15 1.57
C ARG A 98 -25.78 18.16 2.18
N LYS A 99 -26.18 19.28 2.78
CA LYS A 99 -27.56 19.59 3.16
C LYS A 99 -28.29 20.27 2.02
#